data_AF-A0A151EWW1-F1
#
_entry.id   AF-A0A151EWW1-F1
#
_cell.length_a   1.000
_cell.length_b   1.000
_cell.length_c   1.000
_cell.angle_alpha   90.00
_cell.angle_beta   90.00
_cell.angle_gamma   90.00
#
_symmetry.space_group_name_H-M   'P 1'
#
loop_
_entity.id
_entity.type
_entity.pdbx_description
1 polymer ?
#
loop_
_entity_poly.entity_id
_entity_poly.type
_entity_poly.pdbx_seq_one_letter_code
_entity_poly.pdbx_strand_id
1 'polypeptide(L)'
;MIKILKDPEQIELFENPNYSRIVSILRRGELSIKEIHKLFNKDYEDKKTLTSIYRYMDKLVENDLAFVSREELKKGHLIERYYSRTAKIFMFDEERTEDKVVNAFSGLAQRVYGITDENKEELTRLFKKFTRDLQEGKVGFFEKYGEEIINLEKKHGFKPALHAAETMHEFWYIKQNPEVVKKIFRILEGSD
;
A
#
# COMPACT_ATOMS: atom_id res chain seq x y z
N MET A 1 6.11 -0.31 12.81
CA MET A 1 5.14 -1.40 12.71
C MET A 1 4.33 -1.20 11.45
N ILE A 2 4.49 -2.11 10.50
CA ILE A 2 3.78 -2.19 9.22
C ILE A 2 2.64 -3.20 9.38
N LYS A 3 1.49 -2.96 8.74
CA LYS A 3 0.37 -3.91 8.68
C LYS A 3 0.05 -4.26 7.22
N ILE A 4 0.03 -5.54 6.90
CA ILE A 4 -0.40 -6.05 5.59
C ILE A 4 -1.91 -6.27 5.66
N LEU A 5 -2.63 -5.67 4.73
CA LEU A 5 -4.07 -5.74 4.57
C LEU A 5 -4.40 -6.81 3.55
N LYS A 6 -5.25 -7.76 3.97
CA LYS A 6 -5.75 -8.86 3.14
C LYS A 6 -7.27 -8.83 3.01
N ASP A 7 -7.94 -8.11 3.90
CA ASP A 7 -9.39 -8.00 3.91
C ASP A 7 -9.84 -7.04 2.79
N PRO A 8 -10.67 -7.50 1.83
CA PRO A 8 -11.20 -6.66 0.77
C PRO A 8 -11.90 -5.39 1.28
N GLU A 9 -12.58 -5.44 2.43
CA GLU A 9 -13.25 -4.25 2.98
C GLU A 9 -12.23 -3.20 3.43
N GLN A 10 -11.13 -3.63 4.06
CA GLN A 10 -10.03 -2.74 4.42
C GLN A 10 -9.39 -2.11 3.17
N ILE A 11 -9.23 -2.91 2.10
CA ILE A 11 -8.69 -2.42 0.82
C ILE A 11 -9.61 -1.35 0.23
N GLU A 12 -10.92 -1.63 0.15
CA GLU A 12 -11.94 -0.70 -0.39
C GLU A 12 -11.95 0.63 0.38
N LEU A 13 -11.76 0.59 1.71
CA LEU A 13 -11.62 1.80 2.51
C LEU A 13 -10.42 2.64 2.07
N PHE A 14 -9.26 2.05 1.82
CA PHE A 14 -8.11 2.80 1.30
C PHE A 14 -8.30 3.29 -0.14
N GLU A 15 -9.16 2.64 -0.93
CA GLU A 15 -9.50 3.10 -2.26
C GLU A 15 -10.31 4.38 -2.26
N ASN A 16 -11.13 4.57 -1.24
CA ASN A 16 -11.90 5.76 -1.06
C ASN A 16 -11.02 6.91 -0.51
N PRO A 17 -10.95 8.05 -1.22
CA PRO A 17 -10.03 9.13 -0.88
C PRO A 17 -10.32 9.77 0.48
N ASN A 18 -11.56 9.70 0.99
CA ASN A 18 -11.90 10.29 2.30
C ASN A 18 -11.27 9.51 3.46
N TYR A 19 -11.40 8.18 3.45
CA TYR A 19 -10.85 7.31 4.49
C TYR A 19 -9.33 7.29 4.43
N SER A 20 -8.77 7.10 3.23
CA SER A 20 -7.32 7.16 3.00
C SER A 20 -6.71 8.46 3.52
N ARG A 21 -7.41 9.57 3.30
CA ARG A 21 -7.00 10.88 3.80
C ARG A 21 -7.07 11.01 5.32
N ILE A 22 -8.11 10.50 5.96
CA ILE A 22 -8.19 10.48 7.43
C ILE A 22 -7.04 9.67 8.01
N VAL A 23 -6.74 8.51 7.45
CA VAL A 23 -5.55 7.72 7.82
C VAL A 23 -4.29 8.57 7.63
N SER A 24 -4.15 9.30 6.53
CA SER A 24 -3.01 10.20 6.32
C SER A 24 -2.91 11.31 7.39
N ILE A 25 -4.03 11.91 7.80
CA ILE A 25 -4.09 12.93 8.85
C ILE A 25 -3.61 12.36 10.19
N LEU A 26 -4.04 11.14 10.54
CA LEU A 26 -3.62 10.44 11.75
C LEU A 26 -2.13 10.02 11.74
N ARG A 27 -1.38 10.24 10.65
CA ARG A 27 0.10 10.13 10.66
C ARG A 27 0.76 11.18 11.56
N ARG A 28 0.05 12.26 11.88
CA ARG A 28 0.55 13.36 12.72
C ARG A 28 0.57 13.02 14.22
N GLY A 29 -0.05 11.91 14.61
CA GLY A 29 -0.22 11.52 16.00
C GLY A 29 -1.70 11.30 16.31
N GLU A 30 -1.99 11.17 17.59
CA GLU A 30 -3.35 11.00 18.08
C GLU A 30 -4.15 12.31 18.01
N LEU A 31 -5.38 12.23 17.49
CA LEU A 31 -6.22 13.41 17.21
C LEU A 31 -7.67 13.16 17.57
N SER A 32 -8.35 14.19 18.04
CA SER A 32 -9.81 14.19 18.23
C SER A 32 -10.57 14.36 16.91
N ILE A 33 -11.85 13.99 16.88
CA ILE A 33 -12.71 14.18 15.70
C ILE A 33 -12.73 15.64 15.21
N LYS A 34 -12.72 16.61 16.13
CA LYS A 34 -12.72 18.04 15.79
C LYS A 34 -11.42 18.45 15.10
N GLU A 35 -10.28 17.93 15.55
CA GLU A 35 -8.98 18.20 14.94
C GLU A 35 -8.87 17.52 13.58
N ILE A 36 -9.31 16.26 13.47
CA ILE A 36 -9.37 15.54 12.20
C ILE A 36 -10.23 16.32 11.20
N HIS A 37 -11.44 16.75 11.60
CA HIS A 37 -12.33 17.54 10.75
C HIS A 37 -11.71 18.87 10.30
N LYS A 38 -11.03 19.59 11.21
CA LYS A 38 -10.32 20.83 10.88
C LYS A 38 -9.23 20.59 9.85
N LEU A 39 -8.42 19.54 10.03
CA LEU A 39 -7.35 19.17 9.09
C LEU A 39 -7.92 18.64 7.77
N PHE A 40 -9.04 17.92 7.82
CA PHE A 40 -9.76 17.43 6.64
C PHE A 40 -10.36 18.57 5.81
N ASN A 41 -10.69 19.72 6.38
CA ASN A 41 -11.28 20.81 5.59
C ASN A 41 -10.29 21.92 5.22
N LYS A 42 -9.02 21.79 5.62
CA LYS A 42 -8.02 22.87 5.45
C LYS A 42 -7.56 23.05 4.01
N ASP A 43 -7.14 21.96 3.35
CA ASP A 43 -6.36 22.03 2.11
C ASP A 43 -7.11 21.48 0.87
N TYR A 44 -8.43 21.22 0.97
CA TYR A 44 -9.17 20.43 -0.04
C TYR A 44 -10.55 21.02 -0.32
N GLU A 45 -10.98 20.94 -1.58
CA GLU A 45 -12.23 21.52 -2.08
C GLU A 45 -13.49 20.79 -1.56
N ASP A 46 -13.42 19.46 -1.47
CA ASP A 46 -14.53 18.64 -0.97
C ASP A 46 -14.56 18.63 0.57
N LYS A 47 -15.22 19.65 1.13
CA LYS A 47 -15.39 19.80 2.58
C LYS A 47 -16.40 18.79 3.12
N LYS A 48 -16.07 18.19 4.27
CA LYS A 48 -16.94 17.23 4.98
C LYS A 48 -17.45 17.81 6.28
N THR A 49 -18.66 17.41 6.66
CA THR A 49 -19.24 17.78 7.96
C THR A 49 -18.62 16.97 9.09
N LEU A 50 -18.74 17.46 10.33
CA LEU A 50 -18.28 16.72 11.52
C LEU A 50 -18.91 15.32 11.60
N THR A 51 -20.21 15.21 11.30
CA THR A 51 -20.95 13.94 11.23
C THR A 51 -20.35 12.97 10.20
N SER A 52 -19.91 13.49 9.05
CA SER A 52 -19.26 12.65 8.04
C SER A 52 -17.93 12.10 8.55
N ILE A 53 -17.15 12.93 9.26
CA ILE A 53 -15.88 12.51 9.86
C ILE A 53 -16.10 11.47 10.96
N TYR A 54 -17.13 11.63 11.80
CA TYR A 54 -17.54 10.60 12.77
C TYR A 54 -17.79 9.26 12.07
N ARG A 55 -18.67 9.24 11.07
CA ARG A 55 -18.99 8.02 10.32
C ARG A 55 -17.76 7.38 9.69
N TYR A 56 -16.86 8.19 9.13
CA TYR A 56 -15.63 7.66 8.54
C TYR A 56 -14.70 7.05 9.59
N MET A 57 -14.56 7.70 10.76
CA MET A 57 -13.74 7.19 11.85
C MET A 57 -14.31 5.92 12.46
N ASP A 58 -15.64 5.83 12.65
CA ASP A 58 -16.29 4.63 13.16
C ASP A 58 -15.97 3.44 12.26
N LYS A 59 -16.13 3.59 10.94
CA LYS A 59 -15.82 2.52 9.98
C LYS A 59 -14.34 2.14 9.97
N LEU A 60 -13.42 3.11 10.15
CA LEU A 60 -11.98 2.83 10.29
C LEU A 60 -11.65 2.05 11.57
N VAL A 61 -12.37 2.32 12.67
CA VAL A 61 -12.21 1.60 13.93
C VAL A 61 -12.79 0.20 13.84
N GLU A 62 -13.99 0.06 13.27
CA GLU A 62 -14.62 -1.24 13.00
C GLU A 62 -13.74 -2.17 12.15
N ASN A 63 -12.95 -1.59 11.24
CA ASN A 63 -12.06 -2.32 10.34
C ASN A 63 -10.61 -2.43 10.87
N ASP A 64 -10.34 -2.11 12.13
CA ASP A 64 -9.00 -2.21 12.76
C ASP A 64 -7.90 -1.42 12.01
N LEU A 65 -8.28 -0.29 11.42
CA LEU A 65 -7.37 0.67 10.76
C LEU A 65 -7.04 1.86 11.68
N ALA A 66 -7.92 2.13 12.64
CA ALA A 66 -7.73 3.09 13.70
C ALA A 66 -8.24 2.53 15.03
N PHE A 67 -7.85 3.14 16.14
CA PHE A 67 -8.36 2.80 17.47
C PHE A 67 -8.48 4.07 18.33
N VAL A 68 -9.30 4.02 19.37
CA VAL A 68 -9.38 5.08 20.38
C VAL A 68 -8.15 4.96 21.28
N SER A 69 -7.23 5.93 21.21
CA SER A 69 -6.00 5.93 21.99
C SER A 69 -6.21 6.43 23.42
N ARG A 70 -7.11 7.40 23.60
CA ARG A 70 -7.51 7.91 24.92
C ARG A 70 -8.88 8.58 24.88
N GLU A 71 -9.48 8.70 26.06
CA GLU A 71 -10.69 9.48 26.30
C GLU A 71 -10.41 10.58 27.32
N GLU A 72 -10.88 11.80 27.05
CA GLU A 72 -10.75 12.95 27.94
C GLU A 72 -12.13 13.47 28.36
N LEU A 73 -12.33 13.64 29.66
CA LEU A 73 -13.50 14.33 30.20
C LEU A 73 -13.30 15.84 30.07
N LYS A 74 -14.07 16.48 29.18
CA LYS A 74 -14.13 17.94 29.08
C LYS A 74 -15.15 18.52 30.06
N LYS A 75 -15.01 19.81 30.35
CA LYS A 75 -15.95 20.58 31.18
C LYS A 75 -17.38 20.36 30.66
N GLY A 76 -18.27 19.88 31.54
CA GLY A 76 -19.68 19.60 31.19
C GLY A 76 -20.00 18.13 30.85
N HIS A 77 -19.21 17.15 31.34
CA HIS A 77 -19.43 15.71 31.15
C HIS A 77 -19.34 15.20 29.70
N LEU A 78 -18.81 16.01 28.78
CA LEU A 78 -18.57 15.57 27.41
C LEU A 78 -17.27 14.76 27.35
N ILE A 79 -17.38 13.48 27.00
CA ILE A 79 -16.23 12.62 26.73
C ILE A 79 -15.74 12.90 25.31
N GLU A 80 -14.49 13.34 25.17
CA GLU A 80 -13.83 13.51 23.87
C GLU A 80 -12.83 12.36 23.64
N ARG A 81 -12.98 11.68 22.51
CA ARG A 81 -12.11 10.57 22.10
C ARG A 81 -11.00 11.06 21.19
N TYR A 82 -9.80 10.54 21.42
CA TYR A 82 -8.65 10.71 20.53
C TYR A 82 -8.37 9.38 19.85
N TYR A 83 -7.99 9.47 18.58
CA TYR A 83 -7.83 8.33 17.70
C TYR A 83 -6.42 8.27 17.17
N SER A 84 -5.90 7.06 17.03
CA SER A 84 -4.60 6.78 16.41
C SER A 84 -4.73 5.64 15.41
N ARG A 85 -3.71 5.44 14.58
CA ARG A 85 -3.66 4.34 13.60
C ARG A 85 -3.11 3.09 14.24
N THR A 86 -3.63 1.94 13.81
CA THR A 86 -3.14 0.63 14.26
C THR A 86 -1.75 0.30 13.69
N ALA A 87 -1.33 0.94 12.60
CA ALA A 87 -0.01 0.77 12.01
C ALA A 87 0.61 2.08 11.49
N LYS A 88 1.95 2.11 11.40
CA LYS A 88 2.69 3.24 10.82
C LYS A 88 2.49 3.30 9.29
N ILE A 89 2.47 2.13 8.66
CA ILE A 89 2.28 1.95 7.21
C ILE A 89 1.32 0.77 7.02
N PHE A 90 0.40 0.94 6.09
CA PHE A 90 -0.48 -0.13 5.61
C PHE A 90 0.00 -0.54 4.22
N MET A 91 0.10 -1.85 3.98
CA MET A 91 0.48 -2.45 2.69
C MET A 91 -0.65 -3.36 2.24
N PHE A 92 -0.80 -3.56 0.94
CA PHE A 92 -1.75 -4.53 0.41
C PHE A 92 -1.02 -5.81 0.05
N ASP A 93 -1.69 -6.94 0.26
CA ASP A 93 -1.26 -8.21 -0.31
C ASP A 93 -1.32 -8.11 -1.84
N GLU A 94 -0.23 -8.44 -2.54
CA GLU A 94 -0.19 -8.35 -4.00
C GLU A 94 -0.50 -9.70 -4.64
N GLU A 95 -1.46 -9.73 -5.56
CA GLU A 95 -1.78 -10.90 -6.40
C GLU A 95 -0.60 -11.34 -7.29
N ARG A 96 0.46 -10.53 -7.41
CA ARG A 96 1.60 -10.78 -8.32
C ARG A 96 2.38 -12.05 -8.03
N THR A 97 2.28 -12.61 -6.82
CA THR A 97 2.88 -13.91 -6.48
C THR A 97 1.96 -15.10 -6.73
N GLU A 98 0.69 -14.88 -7.11
CA GLU A 98 -0.22 -15.97 -7.39
C GLU A 98 0.19 -16.73 -8.64
N ASP A 99 0.12 -18.07 -8.58
CA ASP A 99 0.45 -18.94 -9.71
C ASP A 99 -0.37 -18.59 -10.96
N LYS A 100 -1.61 -18.11 -10.80
CA LYS A 100 -2.45 -17.64 -11.91
C LYS A 100 -1.81 -16.46 -12.65
N VAL A 101 -1.28 -15.47 -11.93
CA VAL A 101 -0.63 -14.29 -12.53
C VAL A 101 0.68 -14.68 -13.19
N VAL A 102 1.50 -15.52 -12.54
CA VAL A 102 2.76 -16.02 -13.10
C VAL A 102 2.52 -16.81 -14.39
N ASN A 103 1.52 -17.69 -14.41
CA ASN A 103 1.14 -18.47 -15.58
C ASN A 103 0.57 -17.60 -16.69
N ALA A 104 -0.25 -16.60 -16.36
CA ALA A 104 -0.78 -15.64 -17.32
C ALA A 104 0.32 -14.80 -17.97
N PHE A 105 1.28 -14.31 -17.19
CA PHE A 105 2.46 -13.59 -17.69
C PHE A 105 3.26 -14.45 -18.67
N SER A 106 3.63 -15.67 -18.28
CA SER A 106 4.48 -16.53 -19.10
C SER A 106 3.74 -16.99 -20.37
N GLY A 107 2.43 -17.24 -20.29
CA GLY A 107 1.58 -17.52 -21.43
C GLY A 107 1.42 -16.33 -22.39
N LEU A 108 1.35 -15.10 -21.86
CA LEU A 108 1.34 -13.89 -22.68
C LEU A 108 2.70 -13.68 -23.35
N ALA A 109 3.80 -13.84 -22.62
CA ALA A 109 5.15 -13.73 -23.15
C ALA A 109 5.41 -14.72 -24.29
N GLN A 110 4.98 -15.98 -24.14
CA GLN A 110 5.01 -16.97 -25.23
C GLN A 110 4.34 -16.47 -26.51
N ARG A 111 3.16 -15.86 -26.40
CA ARG A 111 2.41 -15.37 -27.57
C ARG A 111 3.02 -14.10 -28.18
N VAL A 112 3.52 -13.20 -27.34
CA VAL A 112 4.07 -11.90 -27.78
C VAL A 112 5.46 -12.04 -28.37
N TYR A 113 6.31 -12.85 -27.74
CA TYR A 113 7.73 -12.98 -28.09
C TYR A 113 8.03 -14.28 -28.85
N GLY A 114 7.04 -15.16 -29.05
CA GLY A 114 7.22 -16.40 -29.82
C GLY A 114 8.18 -17.40 -29.18
N ILE A 115 8.38 -17.35 -27.86
CA ILE A 115 9.32 -18.22 -27.16
C ILE A 115 8.83 -19.67 -27.10
N THR A 116 9.77 -20.64 -27.07
CA THR A 116 9.47 -22.07 -27.01
C THR A 116 8.78 -22.47 -25.70
N ASP A 117 8.20 -23.68 -25.66
CA ASP A 117 7.62 -24.20 -24.41
C ASP A 117 8.66 -24.36 -23.31
N GLU A 118 9.89 -24.78 -23.65
CA GLU A 118 11.02 -24.87 -22.72
C GLU A 118 11.38 -23.48 -22.15
N ASN A 119 11.50 -22.46 -23.01
CA ASN A 119 11.77 -21.09 -22.58
C ASN A 119 10.63 -20.51 -21.74
N LYS A 120 9.38 -20.90 -22.01
CA LYS A 120 8.23 -20.51 -21.18
C LYS A 120 8.30 -21.16 -19.79
N GLU A 121 8.68 -22.42 -19.68
CA GLU A 121 8.85 -23.08 -18.38
C GLU A 121 9.96 -22.42 -17.57
N GLU A 122 11.08 -22.11 -18.21
CA GLU A 122 12.17 -21.37 -17.56
C GLU A 122 11.72 -19.96 -17.15
N LEU A 123 11.03 -19.23 -18.03
CA LEU A 123 10.47 -17.91 -17.75
C LEU A 123 9.50 -17.95 -16.56
N THR A 124 8.64 -18.96 -16.50
CA THR A 124 7.69 -19.18 -15.40
C THR A 124 8.45 -19.33 -14.08
N ARG A 125 9.51 -20.14 -14.06
CA ARG A 125 10.36 -20.32 -12.88
C ARG A 125 11.09 -19.05 -12.46
N LEU A 126 11.68 -18.34 -13.42
CA LEU A 126 12.42 -17.11 -13.16
C LEU A 126 11.50 -16.00 -12.65
N PHE A 127 10.33 -15.84 -13.28
CA PHE A 127 9.35 -14.85 -12.87
C PHE A 127 8.76 -15.16 -11.50
N LYS A 128 8.44 -16.43 -11.20
CA LYS A 128 8.00 -16.86 -9.87
C LYS A 128 9.05 -16.57 -8.79
N LYS A 129 10.33 -16.83 -9.09
CA LYS A 129 11.42 -16.47 -8.20
C LYS A 129 11.50 -14.96 -8.00
N PHE A 130 11.47 -14.18 -9.10
CA PHE A 130 11.50 -12.73 -9.08
C PHE A 130 10.38 -12.13 -8.20
N THR A 131 9.13 -12.54 -8.40
CA THR A 131 7.99 -11.98 -7.66
C THR A 131 8.01 -12.36 -6.19
N ARG A 132 8.43 -13.58 -5.85
CA ARG A 132 8.59 -14.01 -4.45
C ARG A 132 9.70 -13.24 -3.74
N ASP A 133 10.89 -13.19 -4.34
CA ASP A 133 12.04 -12.53 -3.73
C ASP A 133 11.78 -11.01 -3.59
N LEU A 134 11.04 -10.41 -4.53
CA LEU A 134 10.51 -9.06 -4.41
C LEU A 134 9.57 -8.95 -3.20
N GLN A 135 8.55 -9.79 -3.06
CA GLN A 135 7.64 -9.74 -1.91
C GLN A 135 8.34 -9.87 -0.55
N GLU A 136 9.31 -10.79 -0.45
CA GLU A 136 10.10 -10.99 0.78
C GLU A 136 10.89 -9.72 1.17
N GLY A 137 11.41 -8.98 0.19
CA GLY A 137 12.12 -7.71 0.41
C GLY A 137 11.23 -6.51 0.71
N LYS A 138 9.93 -6.60 0.40
CA LYS A 138 9.01 -5.45 0.42
C LYS A 138 8.90 -4.85 1.81
N VAL A 139 8.69 -5.66 2.85
CA VAL A 139 8.57 -5.16 4.23
C VAL A 139 9.83 -4.40 4.65
N GLY A 140 11.01 -4.99 4.45
CA GLY A 140 12.28 -4.35 4.82
C GLY A 140 12.54 -3.04 4.08
N PHE A 141 12.14 -2.94 2.81
CA PHE A 141 12.22 -1.69 2.05
C PHE A 141 11.33 -0.60 2.65
N PHE A 142 10.07 -0.92 2.95
CA PHE A 142 9.11 0.04 3.52
C PHE A 142 9.45 0.44 4.96
N GLU A 143 10.08 -0.45 5.74
CA GLU A 143 10.61 -0.08 7.05
C GLU A 143 11.78 0.89 6.94
N LYS A 144 12.69 0.63 6.00
CA LYS A 144 13.89 1.46 5.80
C LYS A 144 13.57 2.86 5.29
N TYR A 145 12.65 2.99 4.34
CA TYR A 145 12.32 4.27 3.68
C TYR A 145 10.94 4.81 4.08
N GLY A 146 10.43 4.36 5.22
CA GLY A 146 9.07 4.66 5.64
C GLY A 146 8.82 6.16 5.76
N GLU A 147 9.76 6.93 6.32
CA GLU A 147 9.62 8.36 6.54
C GLU A 147 9.54 9.17 5.24
N GLU A 148 10.35 8.82 4.24
CA GLU A 148 10.31 9.41 2.91
C GLU A 148 8.98 9.12 2.22
N ILE A 149 8.49 7.88 2.33
CA ILE A 149 7.18 7.47 1.80
C ILE A 149 6.05 8.27 2.47
N ILE A 150 6.10 8.46 3.80
CA ILE A 150 5.15 9.30 4.55
C ILE A 150 5.14 10.73 3.98
N ASN A 151 6.32 11.29 3.71
CA ASN A 151 6.44 12.65 3.23
C ASN A 151 5.91 12.82 1.81
N LEU A 152 6.13 11.83 0.94
CA LEU A 152 5.52 11.79 -0.40
C LEU A 152 4.00 11.68 -0.32
N GLU A 153 3.47 10.84 0.57
CA GLU A 153 2.03 10.71 0.77
C GLU A 153 1.37 12.04 1.17
N LYS A 154 1.99 12.81 2.09
CA LYS A 154 1.46 14.11 2.50
C LYS A 154 1.31 15.08 1.31
N LYS A 155 2.17 14.95 0.29
CA LYS A 155 2.23 15.83 -0.88
C LYS A 155 1.37 15.35 -2.05
N HIS A 156 1.31 14.03 -2.26
CA HIS A 156 0.74 13.42 -3.47
C HIS A 156 -0.47 12.52 -3.19
N GLY A 157 -0.82 12.32 -1.93
CA GLY A 157 -1.84 11.35 -1.50
C GLY A 157 -1.27 9.93 -1.38
N PHE A 158 -2.04 9.08 -0.70
CA PHE A 158 -1.64 7.72 -0.34
C PHE A 158 -1.38 6.82 -1.55
N LYS A 159 -2.36 6.66 -2.44
CA LYS A 159 -2.25 5.76 -3.62
C LYS A 159 -1.04 6.11 -4.51
N PRO A 160 -0.83 7.38 -4.93
CA PRO A 160 0.35 7.74 -5.73
C PRO A 160 1.68 7.50 -5.02
N ALA A 161 1.76 7.83 -3.72
CA ALA A 161 2.98 7.60 -2.94
C ALA A 161 3.28 6.11 -2.76
N LEU A 162 2.25 5.29 -2.54
CA LEU A 162 2.39 3.84 -2.44
C LEU A 162 2.89 3.23 -3.75
N HIS A 163 2.25 3.53 -4.88
CA HIS A 163 2.70 3.02 -6.18
C HIS A 163 4.12 3.49 -6.52
N ALA A 164 4.48 4.72 -6.18
CA ALA A 164 5.85 5.21 -6.35
C ALA A 164 6.86 4.44 -5.50
N ALA A 165 6.50 4.10 -4.25
CA ALA A 165 7.33 3.30 -3.36
C ALA A 165 7.50 1.86 -3.88
N GLU A 166 6.42 1.23 -4.36
CA GLU A 166 6.44 -0.10 -4.96
C GLU A 166 7.31 -0.14 -6.22
N THR A 167 7.15 0.85 -7.09
CA THR A 167 7.99 1.03 -8.29
C THR A 167 9.47 1.19 -7.92
N MET A 168 9.78 2.01 -6.91
CA MET A 168 11.16 2.21 -6.46
C MET A 168 11.75 0.95 -5.85
N HIS A 169 10.95 0.18 -5.12
CA HIS A 169 11.34 -1.10 -4.56
C HIS A 169 11.66 -2.12 -5.66
N GLU A 170 10.85 -2.20 -6.72
CA GLU A 170 11.15 -3.01 -7.91
C GLU A 170 12.50 -2.62 -8.53
N PHE A 171 12.73 -1.32 -8.78
CA PHE A 171 14.01 -0.87 -9.33
C PHE A 171 15.19 -1.17 -8.40
N TRP A 172 15.01 -1.01 -7.09
CA TRP A 172 16.02 -1.37 -6.11
C TRP A 172 16.35 -2.86 -6.16
N TYR A 173 15.33 -3.73 -6.20
CA TYR A 173 15.51 -5.17 -6.33
C TYR A 173 16.24 -5.55 -7.63
N ILE A 174 15.82 -4.98 -8.76
CA ILE A 174 16.46 -5.19 -10.08
C ILE A 174 17.94 -4.78 -10.02
N LYS A 175 18.26 -3.64 -9.39
CA LYS A 175 19.63 -3.17 -9.23
C LYS A 175 20.49 -4.14 -8.41
N GLN A 176 19.92 -4.78 -7.39
CA GLN A 176 20.64 -5.78 -6.57
C GLN A 176 20.74 -7.15 -7.25
N ASN A 177 19.77 -7.50 -8.10
CA ASN A 177 19.65 -8.82 -8.72
C ASN A 177 19.60 -8.74 -10.26
N PRO A 178 20.58 -8.09 -10.92
CA PRO A 178 20.52 -7.84 -12.36
C PRO A 178 20.49 -9.15 -13.17
N GLU A 179 21.09 -10.23 -12.65
CA GLU A 179 21.20 -11.50 -13.36
C GLU A 179 19.84 -12.17 -13.60
N VAL A 180 18.88 -12.05 -12.67
CA VAL A 180 17.53 -12.60 -12.86
C VAL A 180 16.84 -11.90 -14.04
N VAL A 181 16.95 -10.57 -14.08
CA VAL A 181 16.33 -9.74 -15.10
C VAL A 181 17.00 -9.92 -16.46
N LYS A 182 18.34 -10.01 -16.50
CA LYS A 182 19.10 -10.33 -17.71
C LYS A 182 18.67 -11.66 -18.31
N LYS A 183 18.49 -12.70 -17.49
CA LYS A 183 18.02 -14.02 -17.95
C LYS A 183 16.61 -13.95 -18.52
N ILE A 184 15.70 -13.24 -17.85
CA ILE A 184 14.35 -12.99 -18.36
C ILE A 184 14.43 -12.31 -19.73
N PHE A 185 15.22 -11.25 -19.88
CA PHE A 185 15.35 -10.57 -21.18
C PHE A 185 15.95 -11.46 -22.28
N ARG A 186 16.97 -12.25 -21.99
CA ARG A 186 17.54 -13.20 -22.97
C ARG A 186 16.50 -14.17 -23.52
N ILE A 187 15.67 -14.73 -22.61
CA ILE A 187 14.56 -15.60 -22.99
C ILE A 187 13.59 -14.86 -23.90
N LEU A 188 13.18 -13.64 -23.54
CA LEU A 188 12.24 -12.83 -24.32
C LEU A 188 12.82 -12.38 -25.68
N GLU A 189 14.14 -12.18 -25.76
CA GLU A 189 14.85 -11.79 -26.98
C GLU A 189 15.18 -12.99 -27.89
N GLY A 190 14.92 -14.22 -27.43
CA GLY A 190 15.25 -15.45 -28.17
C GLY A 190 16.75 -15.64 -28.38
N SER A 191 17.58 -15.06 -27.51
CA SER A 191 19.04 -15.10 -27.60
C SER A 191 19.60 -16.15 -26.63
N ASP A 192 19.93 -17.33 -27.16
CA ASP A 192 20.82 -18.31 -26.51
C ASP A 192 22.29 -17.90 -26.62
#